data_AF-A0ABD5VML3-F1
#
_entry.id   AF-A0ABD5VML3-F1
#
_cell.length_a   1.000
_cell.length_b   1.000
_cell.length_c   1.000
_cell.angle_alpha   90.00
_cell.angle_beta   90.00
_cell.angle_gamma   90.00
#
_symmetry.space_group_name_H-M   'P 1'
#
loop_
_entity.id
_entity.type
_entity.pdbx_description
1 polymer ?
#
loop_
_entity_poly.entity_id
_entity_poly.type
_entity_poly.pdbx_seq_one_letter_code
_entity_poly.pdbx_strand_id
1 'polypeptide(L)' 'MGFEGFAYLGAVVGVALGMVALLAAEYFNGVDVLLPVGGGLALVSVGAITFLISQNDPPAHEH' A
#
# COMPACT_ATOMS: atom_id res chain seq x y z
N MET A 1 -3.86 16.52 -11.46
CA MET A 1 -3.13 15.66 -10.52
C MET A 1 -1.78 15.36 -11.15
N GLY A 2 -0.67 15.68 -10.47
CA GLY A 2 0.67 15.31 -10.94
C GLY A 2 0.88 13.80 -10.87
N PHE A 3 1.99 13.31 -11.46
CA PHE A 3 2.38 11.90 -11.39
C PHE A 3 2.39 11.35 -9.95
N GLU A 4 2.82 12.16 -8.99
CA GLU A 4 2.83 11.86 -7.55
C GLU A 4 1.44 11.49 -6.99
N GLY A 5 0.39 12.18 -7.45
CA GLY A 5 -0.98 11.89 -7.02
C GLY A 5 -1.47 10.53 -7.53
N PHE A 6 -1.08 10.15 -8.76
CA PHE A 6 -1.40 8.84 -9.31
C PHE A 6 -0.56 7.73 -8.65
N ALA A 7 0.70 7.99 -8.34
CA ALA A 7 1.55 7.06 -7.61
C ALA A 7 1.01 6.77 -6.20
N TYR A 8 0.59 7.82 -5.47
CA TYR A 8 -0.04 7.69 -4.16
C TYR A 8 -1.36 6.91 -4.25
N LEU A 9 -2.23 7.27 -5.20
CA LEU A 9 -3.49 6.55 -5.41
C LEU A 9 -3.25 5.07 -5.75
N GLY A 10 -2.28 4.78 -6.63
CA GLY A 10 -1.90 3.41 -6.99
C GLY A 10 -1.43 2.60 -5.78
N ALA A 11 -0.64 3.21 -4.89
CA ALA A 11 -0.22 2.56 -3.66
C ALA A 11 -1.39 2.30 -2.70
N VAL A 12 -2.33 3.25 -2.57
CA VAL A 12 -3.56 3.03 -1.78
C VAL A 12 -4.40 1.87 -2.35
N VAL A 13 -4.56 1.79 -3.68
CA VAL A 13 -5.24 0.67 -4.33
C VAL A 13 -4.49 -0.65 -4.08
N GLY A 14 -3.15 -0.64 -4.12
CA GLY A 14 -2.32 -1.80 -3.79
C GLY A 14 -2.56 -2.32 -2.38
N VAL A 15 -2.67 -1.43 -1.38
CA VAL A 15 -3.05 -1.82 -0.01
C VAL A 15 -4.43 -2.48 0.00
N ALA A 16 -5.43 -1.87 -0.65
CA ALA A 16 -6.78 -2.42 -0.70
C ALA A 16 -6.81 -3.83 -1.33
N LEU A 17 -6.12 -4.03 -2.44
CA LEU A 17 -6.01 -5.33 -3.11
C LEU A 17 -5.29 -6.36 -2.25
N GLY A 18 -4.22 -5.96 -1.54
CA GLY A 18 -3.52 -6.82 -0.59
C GLY A 18 -4.45 -7.29 0.53
N MET A 19 -5.25 -6.39 1.11
CA MET A 19 -6.24 -6.72 2.14
C MET A 19 -7.33 -7.66 1.61
N VAL A 20 -7.82 -7.44 0.39
CA VAL A 20 -8.79 -8.33 -0.26
C VAL A 20 -8.21 -9.74 -0.44
N ALA A 21 -6.95 -9.84 -0.88
CA ALA A 21 -6.28 -11.13 -1.03
C ALA A 21 -6.08 -11.86 0.31
N LEU A 22 -5.70 -11.14 1.36
CA LEU A 22 -5.58 -11.69 2.72
C LEU A 22 -6.94 -12.21 3.24
N LEU A 23 -8.00 -11.44 3.06
CA LEU A 23 -9.36 -11.87 3.41
C LEU A 23 -9.78 -13.09 2.58
N ALA A 24 -9.54 -13.08 1.28
CA ALA A 24 -9.85 -14.20 0.41
C ALA A 24 -9.08 -15.48 0.79
N ALA A 25 -7.83 -15.36 1.27
CA ALA A 25 -7.05 -16.49 1.75
C ALA A 25 -7.77 -17.25 2.87
N GLU A 26 -8.35 -16.53 3.82
CA GLU A 26 -9.10 -17.09 4.95
C GLU A 26 -10.39 -17.79 4.48
N TYR A 27 -11.19 -17.14 3.63
CA TYR A 27 -12.50 -17.66 3.23
C TYR A 27 -12.44 -18.78 2.18
N PHE A 28 -11.40 -18.82 1.34
CA PHE A 28 -11.28 -19.77 0.22
C PHE A 28 -10.13 -20.77 0.37
N ASN A 29 -9.57 -20.91 1.58
CA ASN A 29 -8.47 -21.84 1.87
C ASN A 29 -7.23 -21.56 0.99
N GLY A 30 -6.99 -20.28 0.68
CA GLY A 30 -5.93 -19.82 -0.22
C GLY A 30 -4.62 -19.49 0.49
N VAL A 31 -4.40 -20.04 1.69
CA VAL A 31 -3.33 -19.63 2.62
C VAL A 31 -1.93 -19.77 2.02
N ASP A 32 -1.71 -20.75 1.15
CA ASP A 32 -0.38 -21.01 0.56
C ASP A 32 0.00 -20.00 -0.54
N VAL A 33 -0.97 -19.29 -1.13
CA VAL A 33 -0.74 -18.40 -2.28
C VAL A 33 -1.27 -16.99 -2.02
N LEU A 34 -2.53 -16.86 -1.63
CA LEU A 34 -3.17 -15.55 -1.42
C LEU A 34 -2.63 -14.84 -0.19
N LEU A 35 -2.27 -15.57 0.87
CA LEU A 35 -1.67 -14.97 2.06
C LEU A 35 -0.30 -14.32 1.78
N PRO A 36 0.70 -15.03 1.20
CA PRO A 36 2.00 -14.42 0.92
C PRO A 36 1.91 -13.34 -0.16
N VAL A 37 1.11 -13.54 -1.22
CA VAL A 37 0.96 -12.54 -2.29
C VAL A 37 0.24 -11.29 -1.77
N GLY A 38 -0.87 -11.46 -1.05
CA GLY A 38 -1.64 -10.36 -0.48
C GLY A 38 -0.86 -9.58 0.56
N GLY A 39 -0.17 -10.30 1.47
CA GLY A 39 0.70 -9.70 2.48
C GLY A 39 1.88 -8.95 1.86
N GLY A 40 2.57 -9.56 0.88
CA GLY A 40 3.65 -8.91 0.16
C GLY A 40 3.21 -7.64 -0.56
N LEU A 41 2.08 -7.69 -1.27
CA LEU A 41 1.51 -6.53 -1.96
C LEU A 41 1.14 -5.41 -0.98
N ALA A 42 0.50 -5.74 0.14
CA ALA A 42 0.15 -4.77 1.16
C ALA A 42 1.39 -4.10 1.76
N LEU A 43 2.42 -4.88 2.11
CA LEU A 43 3.66 -4.36 2.69
C LEU A 43 4.43 -3.46 1.72
N VAL A 44 4.57 -3.87 0.46
CA VAL A 44 5.22 -3.05 -0.57
C VAL A 44 4.47 -1.74 -0.79
N SER A 45 3.13 -1.81 -0.83
CA SER A 45 2.28 -0.63 -1.03
C SER A 45 2.36 0.34 0.15
N VAL A 46 2.36 -0.16 1.39
CA VAL A 46 2.58 0.66 2.59
C VAL A 46 3.96 1.31 2.55
N GLY A 47 5.02 0.56 2.22
CA GLY A 47 6.37 1.10 2.07
C GLY A 47 6.46 2.21 1.03
N ALA A 48 5.77 2.05 -0.11
CA ALA A 48 5.69 3.07 -1.15
C ALA A 48 4.98 4.34 -0.64
N ILE A 49 3.87 4.20 0.09
CA ILE A 49 3.18 5.34 0.71
C ILE A 49 4.10 6.05 1.70
N THR A 50 4.75 5.31 2.60
CA THR A 50 5.69 5.87 3.59
C THR A 50 6.82 6.64 2.90
N PHE A 51 7.39 6.08 1.85
CA PHE A 51 8.44 6.73 1.06
C PHE A 51 7.94 8.02 0.41
N LEU A 52 6.79 8.00 -0.26
CA LEU A 52 6.20 9.18 -0.90
C LEU A 52 5.85 10.28 0.12
N ILE A 53 5.36 9.90 1.30
CA ILE A 53 5.09 10.87 2.38
C ILE A 53 6.40 11.46 2.89
N SER A 54 7.43 10.65 3.11
CA SER A 54 8.73 11.14 3.62
C SER A 54 9.43 12.13 2.68
N GLN A 55 9.08 12.12 1.39
CA GLN A 55 9.60 13.10 0.42
C GLN A 55 8.89 14.45 0.48
N ASN A 56 7.71 14.50 1.11
CA ASN A 56 6.99 15.74 1.34
C ASN A 56 7.39 16.25 2.73
N ASP A 57 8.42 17.11 2.79
CA ASP A 57 8.82 17.77 4.04
C ASP A 57 7.62 18.44 4.71
N PRO A 58 7.43 18.29 6.04
CA PRO A 58 6.44 19.10 6.75
C PRO A 58 6.83 20.58 6.61
N PRO A 59 5.85 21.50 6.47
CA PRO A 59 6.16 22.93 6.37
C PRO A 59 7.00 23.32 7.58
N ALA A 60 8.22 23.78 7.31
CA ALA A 60 9.11 24.30 8.35
C ALA A 60 8.29 25.33 9.14
N HIS A 61 8.10 25.08 10.43
CA HIS A 61 7.54 26.08 11.31
C HIS A 61 8.51 27.26 11.29
N GLU A 62 8.16 28.29 10.52
CA GLU A 62 8.80 29.60 10.54
C GLU A 62 8.70 30.10 11.98
N HIS A 63 9.82 29.98 12.71
CA HIS A 63 10.04 30.63 14.00
C HIS A 63 10.64 32.02 13.76
#